data_AF-A0A6N6TE62-F1
#
_entry.id   AF-A0A6N6TE62-F1
#
_cell.length_a   1.000
_cell.length_b   1.000
_cell.length_c   1.000
_cell.angle_alpha   90.00
_cell.angle_beta   90.00
_cell.angle_gamma   90.00
#
_symmetry.space_group_name_H-M   'P 1'
#
loop_
_entity.id
_entity.type
_entity.pdbx_description
1 polymer ?
#
loop_
_entity_poly.entity_id
_entity_poly.type
_entity_poly.pdbx_seq_one_letter_code
_entity_poly.pdbx_strand_id
1 'polypeptide(L)'
;MRHAISLDRLPAPLADELAALLRFVGAQLRVALDQPTVGTSSLPLAIELSGKNNCVRWATSDSSALAPGPNWGNSFQQARFPRLSSMDQLPPLLDDWPVCAPEALRHPPADLLHELAITTELKGASNGFGSRAWTLISQRVPELARRLTAKMPLAEITYNDRYLRSPLMLLLLRDWLETLSGRQPDTRIIVATATLEARDTGEPRLLYHDWRDGDDRRTVFEALLNPLGAATFSEAAAHCLPHARELRLCWIDGACWRMRLDQGLGYWRIIPGIRAVYPFDSAPERQASRLENHAVQVTGMDLRYPTFWYMGEVRT
;
A
#
# COMPACT_ATOMS: atom_id res chain seq x y z
N MET A 1 13.92 16.13 -9.19
CA MET A 1 12.85 16.68 -8.33
C MET A 1 13.53 17.32 -7.12
N ARG A 2 13.20 18.55 -6.76
CA ARG A 2 13.71 19.22 -5.55
C ARG A 2 12.55 19.46 -4.59
N HIS A 3 12.77 19.20 -3.30
CA HIS A 3 11.79 19.43 -2.26
C HIS A 3 12.43 19.94 -0.98
N ALA A 4 11.76 20.88 -0.32
CA ALA A 4 12.00 21.23 1.07
C ALA A 4 11.26 20.26 2.00
N ILE A 5 11.56 18.95 1.94
CA ILE A 5 10.98 17.99 2.89
C ILE A 5 11.95 17.84 4.05
N SER A 6 11.52 18.20 5.26
CA SER A 6 12.11 17.61 6.46
C SER A 6 11.63 16.16 6.48
N LEU A 7 12.50 15.24 6.07
CA LEU A 7 12.21 13.80 6.05
C LEU A 7 11.79 13.32 7.44
N ASP A 8 12.26 13.99 8.50
CA ASP A 8 11.89 13.75 9.90
C ASP A 8 10.40 13.93 10.19
N ARG A 9 9.67 14.65 9.33
CA ARG A 9 8.22 14.89 9.46
C ARG A 9 7.38 13.95 8.60
N LEU A 10 8.01 13.06 7.82
CA LEU A 10 7.28 12.13 6.96
C LEU A 10 6.70 10.99 7.81
N PRO A 11 5.37 10.77 7.80
CA PRO A 11 4.77 9.65 8.51
C PRO A 11 5.37 8.32 8.06
N ALA A 12 5.62 7.40 8.99
CA ALA A 12 6.29 6.12 8.69
C ALA A 12 5.69 5.32 7.50
N PRO A 13 4.35 5.23 7.33
CA PRO A 13 3.78 4.56 6.15
C PRO A 13 4.13 5.23 4.81
N LEU A 14 4.22 6.57 4.80
CA LEU A 14 4.61 7.33 3.61
C LEU A 14 6.12 7.22 3.34
N ALA A 15 6.93 7.13 4.40
CA ALA A 15 8.36 6.92 4.28
C ALA A 15 8.69 5.54 3.68
N ASP A 16 8.00 4.49 4.13
CA ASP A 16 8.08 3.15 3.54
C ASP A 16 7.65 3.14 2.06
N GLU A 17 6.55 3.83 1.73
CA GLU A 17 6.05 3.95 0.35
C GLU A 17 7.04 4.70 -0.55
N LEU A 18 7.64 5.80 -0.05
CA LEU A 18 8.68 6.52 -0.77
C LEU A 18 9.93 5.64 -0.99
N ALA A 19 10.37 4.90 0.03
CA ALA A 19 11.49 3.97 -0.08
C ALA A 19 11.26 2.89 -1.15
N ALA A 20 10.03 2.34 -1.18
CA ALA A 20 9.61 1.38 -2.20
C ALA A 20 9.63 1.97 -3.61
N LEU A 21 9.05 3.16 -3.78
CA LEU A 21 8.98 3.86 -5.05
C LEU A 21 10.36 4.19 -5.61
N LEU A 22 11.28 4.73 -4.79
CA LEU A 22 12.65 5.06 -5.19
C LEU A 22 13.36 3.86 -5.80
N ARG A 23 13.24 2.70 -5.16
CA ARG A 23 13.80 1.44 -5.63
C ARG A 23 13.16 0.97 -6.94
N PHE A 24 11.83 0.98 -7.00
CA PHE A 24 11.08 0.51 -8.16
C PHE A 24 11.42 1.30 -9.43
N VAL A 25 11.49 2.64 -9.34
CA VAL A 25 11.78 3.50 -10.49
C VAL A 25 13.29 3.71 -10.71
N GLY A 26 14.14 3.24 -9.81
CA GLY A 26 15.58 3.48 -9.85
C GLY A 26 15.96 4.96 -9.63
N ALA A 27 15.15 5.70 -8.85
CA ALA A 27 15.42 7.10 -8.54
C ALA A 27 16.36 7.24 -7.34
N GLN A 28 17.20 8.27 -7.39
CA GLN A 28 18.02 8.69 -6.25
C GLN A 28 17.31 9.81 -5.49
N LEU A 29 17.24 9.69 -4.16
CA LEU A 29 16.81 10.76 -3.28
C LEU A 29 18.03 11.53 -2.78
N ARG A 30 18.01 12.86 -2.94
CA ARG A 30 18.97 13.78 -2.34
C ARG A 30 18.23 14.73 -1.40
N VAL A 31 18.81 15.03 -0.25
CA VAL A 31 18.22 15.91 0.76
C VAL A 31 18.95 17.25 0.73
N ALA A 32 18.20 18.34 0.57
CA ALA A 32 18.79 19.67 0.60
C ALA A 32 19.25 20.02 2.02
N LEU A 33 20.42 20.67 2.14
CA LEU A 33 20.95 21.12 3.43
C LEU A 33 20.15 22.31 4.00
N ASP A 34 19.63 23.16 3.11
CA ASP A 34 18.77 24.29 3.43
C ASP A 34 17.41 24.15 2.73
N GLN A 35 16.36 24.78 3.28
CA GLN A 35 15.05 24.82 2.61
C GLN A 35 15.15 25.67 1.33
N PRO A 36 14.95 25.09 0.13
CA PRO A 36 14.92 25.89 -1.09
C PRO A 36 13.74 26.88 -1.05
N THR A 37 14.01 28.14 -1.38
CA THR A 37 12.98 29.19 -1.53
C THR A 37 12.85 29.62 -2.99
N VAL A 38 11.68 30.09 -3.39
CA VAL A 38 11.44 30.61 -4.76
C VAL A 38 11.65 32.12 -4.81
N GLY A 39 12.58 32.56 -5.67
CA GLY A 39 12.81 33.97 -5.96
C GLY A 39 13.26 34.80 -4.75
N THR A 40 13.08 36.11 -4.83
CA THR A 40 13.42 37.07 -3.76
C THR A 40 12.34 37.18 -2.68
N SER A 41 11.17 36.58 -2.90
CA SER A 41 10.00 36.68 -2.01
C SER A 41 10.02 35.70 -0.83
N SER A 42 11.08 34.90 -0.67
CA SER A 42 11.28 33.96 0.44
C SER A 42 10.15 32.93 0.66
N LEU A 43 9.31 32.70 -0.34
CA LEU A 43 8.27 31.66 -0.26
C LEU A 43 8.92 30.27 -0.28
N PRO A 44 8.54 29.36 0.64
CA PRO A 44 9.03 27.99 0.63
C PRO A 44 8.67 27.26 -0.67
N LEU A 45 9.66 26.59 -1.29
CA LEU A 45 9.46 25.75 -2.47
C LEU A 45 8.85 24.41 -2.04
N ALA A 46 7.62 24.14 -2.46
CA ALA A 46 6.95 22.87 -2.18
C ALA A 46 7.42 21.76 -3.13
N ILE A 47 7.35 21.99 -4.44
CA ILE A 47 7.70 21.01 -5.46
C ILE A 47 8.32 21.69 -6.66
N GLU A 48 9.39 21.10 -7.18
CA GLU A 48 9.94 21.45 -8.48
C GLU A 48 10.17 20.22 -9.36
N LEU A 49 9.55 20.23 -10.54
CA LEU A 49 9.60 19.18 -11.57
C LEU A 49 10.24 19.73 -12.84
N SER A 50 11.11 18.96 -13.50
CA SER A 50 11.61 19.25 -14.85
C SER A 50 11.46 18.04 -15.76
N GLY A 51 10.95 18.28 -16.96
CA GLY A 51 11.10 17.42 -18.12
C GLY A 51 12.14 17.96 -19.10
N LYS A 52 12.18 17.42 -20.31
CA LYS A 52 13.13 17.84 -21.35
C LYS A 52 12.96 19.31 -21.76
N ASN A 53 11.71 19.77 -21.83
CA ASN A 53 11.33 21.07 -22.40
C ASN A 53 10.47 21.92 -21.47
N ASN A 54 10.23 21.48 -20.23
CA ASN A 54 9.35 22.19 -19.32
C ASN A 54 9.80 22.02 -17.86
N CYS A 55 9.58 23.07 -17.08
CA CYS A 55 9.68 23.06 -15.65
C CYS A 55 8.35 23.50 -15.03
N VAL A 56 7.95 22.81 -13.96
CA VAL A 56 6.82 23.22 -13.12
C VAL A 56 7.29 23.38 -11.69
N ARG A 57 6.98 24.53 -11.10
CA ARG A 57 7.27 24.86 -9.70
C ARG A 57 5.98 25.16 -8.97
N TRP A 58 5.91 24.66 -7.74
CA TRP A 58 4.91 25.04 -6.75
C TRP A 58 5.64 25.60 -5.54
N ALA A 59 5.26 26.81 -5.13
CA ALA A 59 5.60 27.34 -3.81
C ALA A 59 4.38 27.23 -2.91
N THR A 60 4.56 27.45 -1.62
CA THR A 60 3.46 27.55 -0.64
C THR A 60 3.59 28.84 0.15
N SER A 61 2.46 29.42 0.56
CA SER A 61 2.44 30.54 1.51
C SER A 61 2.65 30.10 2.97
N ASP A 62 2.61 28.79 3.24
CA ASP A 62 2.78 28.22 4.58
C ASP A 62 3.77 27.06 4.56
N SER A 63 4.81 27.16 5.39
CA SER A 63 5.83 26.12 5.58
C SER A 63 5.28 24.81 6.14
N SER A 64 4.15 24.83 6.86
CA SER A 64 3.49 23.62 7.37
C SER A 64 3.06 22.68 6.23
N ALA A 65 2.78 23.25 5.05
CA ALA A 65 2.36 22.53 3.85
C ALA A 65 3.51 21.92 3.04
N LEU A 66 4.76 22.03 3.51
CA LEU A 66 5.92 21.40 2.88
C LEU A 66 6.03 19.90 3.21
N ALA A 67 5.48 19.48 4.36
CA ALA A 67 5.48 18.08 4.75
C ALA A 67 4.44 17.30 3.95
N PRO A 68 4.84 16.21 3.25
CA PRO A 68 3.89 15.33 2.59
C PRO A 68 3.01 14.63 3.63
N GLY A 69 1.71 14.59 3.36
CA GLY A 69 0.70 14.01 4.24
C GLY A 69 -0.67 14.05 3.59
N PRO A 70 -1.74 13.59 4.27
CA PRO A 70 -3.09 13.55 3.72
C PRO A 70 -3.61 14.89 3.18
N ASN A 71 -3.06 16.00 3.70
CA ASN A 71 -3.45 17.37 3.34
C ASN A 71 -2.47 18.05 2.37
N TRP A 72 -1.46 17.34 1.87
CA TRP A 72 -0.44 17.92 1.01
C TRP A 72 -1.02 18.35 -0.34
N GLY A 73 -0.75 19.60 -0.74
CA GLY A 73 -1.33 20.20 -1.94
C GLY A 73 -2.81 20.61 -1.83
N ASN A 74 -3.44 20.45 -0.67
CA ASN A 74 -4.81 20.92 -0.40
C ASN A 74 -4.81 22.23 0.40
N SER A 75 -5.84 23.06 0.18
CA SER A 75 -5.97 24.42 0.72
C SER A 75 -6.60 24.50 2.12
N PHE A 76 -6.59 23.43 2.91
CA PHE A 76 -7.39 23.29 4.14
C PHE A 76 -7.04 24.30 5.26
N GLN A 77 -5.99 25.12 5.09
CA GLN A 77 -5.58 26.18 6.03
C GLN A 77 -5.40 27.56 5.36
N GLN A 78 -6.10 27.85 4.26
CA GLN A 78 -5.87 29.05 3.42
C GLN A 78 -4.47 29.14 2.80
N ALA A 79 -3.65 28.09 2.91
CA ALA A 79 -2.37 28.00 2.23
C ALA A 79 -2.56 28.11 0.72
N ARG A 80 -1.84 29.05 0.09
CA ARG A 80 -1.86 29.29 -1.35
C ARG A 80 -0.70 28.54 -1.99
N PHE A 81 -0.99 27.85 -3.08
CA PHE A 81 0.01 27.12 -3.87
C PHE A 81 0.19 27.76 -5.25
N PRO A 82 0.91 28.89 -5.36
CA PRO A 82 1.20 29.47 -6.67
C PRO A 82 1.98 28.46 -7.51
N ARG A 83 1.47 28.21 -8.71
CA ARG A 83 2.06 27.31 -9.71
C ARG A 83 2.66 28.15 -10.84
N LEU A 84 3.92 27.92 -11.13
CA LEU A 84 4.59 28.48 -12.31
C LEU A 84 4.96 27.36 -13.27
N SER A 85 4.68 27.57 -14.55
CA SER A 85 5.22 26.74 -15.64
C SER A 85 6.13 27.60 -16.48
N SER A 86 7.34 27.10 -16.76
CA SER A 86 8.32 27.74 -17.63
C SER A 86 8.92 26.71 -18.58
N MET A 87 9.52 27.19 -19.66
CA MET A 87 10.35 26.41 -20.59
C MET A 87 11.81 26.34 -20.13
N ASP A 88 12.16 27.05 -19.04
CA ASP A 88 13.53 27.07 -18.51
C ASP A 88 13.97 25.68 -18.05
N GLN A 89 15.22 25.33 -18.35
CA GLN A 89 15.84 24.15 -17.77
C GLN A 89 16.20 24.42 -16.31
N LEU A 90 15.97 23.40 -15.46
CA LEU A 90 16.41 23.46 -14.08
C LEU A 90 17.92 23.34 -14.00
N PRO A 91 18.58 24.09 -13.11
CA PRO A 91 19.97 23.83 -12.80
C PRO A 91 20.10 22.38 -12.30
N PRO A 92 21.23 21.71 -12.57
CA PRO A 92 21.50 20.39 -12.03
C PRO A 92 21.43 20.41 -10.50
N LEU A 93 21.01 19.29 -9.91
CA LEU A 93 21.03 19.13 -8.45
C LEU A 93 22.43 19.42 -7.95
N LEU A 94 22.54 20.17 -6.85
CA LEU A 94 23.83 20.48 -6.27
C LEU A 94 24.47 19.18 -5.74
N ASP A 95 25.77 19.04 -5.94
CA ASP A 95 26.51 17.82 -5.60
C ASP A 95 26.83 17.68 -4.11
N ASP A 96 26.70 18.76 -3.35
CA ASP A 96 26.83 18.80 -1.91
C ASP A 96 25.59 18.25 -1.17
N TRP A 97 24.47 18.06 -1.85
CA TRP A 97 23.26 17.48 -1.24
C TRP A 97 23.47 15.99 -0.95
N PRO A 98 23.41 15.57 0.33
CA PRO A 98 23.62 14.17 0.69
C PRO A 98 22.60 13.27 0.02
N VAL A 99 23.08 12.14 -0.48
CA VAL A 99 22.24 11.05 -0.99
C VAL A 99 21.60 10.36 0.20
N CYS A 100 20.27 10.30 0.22
CA CYS A 100 19.50 9.53 1.18
C CYS A 100 19.20 8.15 0.57
N ALA A 101 19.78 7.11 1.16
CA ALA A 101 19.50 5.75 0.76
C ALA A 101 18.06 5.37 1.14
N PRO A 102 17.31 4.60 0.32
CA PRO A 102 15.93 4.20 0.64
C PRO A 102 15.78 3.51 2.01
N GLU A 103 16.82 2.84 2.49
CA GLU A 103 16.87 2.16 3.78
C GLU A 103 16.83 3.16 4.95
N ALA A 104 17.39 4.36 4.76
CA ALA A 104 17.38 5.41 5.77
C ALA A 104 16.00 6.04 5.98
N LEU A 105 15.06 5.82 5.05
CA LEU A 105 13.66 6.25 5.18
C LEU A 105 12.80 5.27 5.98
N ARG A 106 13.27 4.02 6.15
CA ARG A 106 12.47 2.97 6.79
C ARG A 106 12.54 3.12 8.29
N HIS A 107 11.39 3.43 8.87
CA HIS A 107 11.21 3.48 10.32
C HIS A 107 10.17 2.42 10.71
N PRO A 108 10.61 1.25 11.21
CA PRO A 108 9.68 0.27 11.76
C PRO A 108 8.93 0.92 12.94
N PRO A 109 7.61 0.69 13.07
CA PRO A 109 6.87 1.20 14.22
C PRO A 109 7.47 0.65 15.51
N ALA A 110 7.66 1.50 16.50
CA ALA A 110 8.27 1.09 17.77
C ALA A 110 7.49 -0.04 18.49
N ASP A 111 6.20 -0.20 18.18
CA ASP A 111 5.31 -1.24 18.72
C ASP A 111 5.24 -2.51 17.84
N LEU A 112 5.80 -2.50 16.62
CA LEU A 112 5.86 -3.67 15.73
C LEU A 112 7.29 -4.22 15.70
N LEU A 113 7.57 -5.12 16.64
CA LEU A 113 8.92 -5.56 16.99
C LEU A 113 9.55 -6.55 15.99
N HIS A 114 8.77 -7.15 15.10
CA HIS A 114 9.26 -8.13 14.13
C HIS A 114 9.21 -7.56 12.71
N GLU A 115 10.33 -7.61 12.01
CA GLU A 115 10.45 -7.24 10.60
C GLU A 115 10.70 -8.48 9.74
N LEU A 116 9.92 -8.63 8.67
CA LEU A 116 10.08 -9.67 7.66
C LEU A 116 10.33 -9.02 6.30
N ALA A 117 11.55 -9.16 5.78
CA ALA A 117 11.87 -8.85 4.40
C ALA A 117 11.52 -10.05 3.50
N ILE A 118 10.69 -9.84 2.49
CA ILE A 118 10.13 -10.88 1.62
C ILE A 118 10.45 -10.55 0.16
N THR A 119 11.13 -11.47 -0.53
CA THR A 119 11.44 -11.37 -1.97
C THR A 119 10.87 -12.53 -2.77
N THR A 120 11.12 -13.76 -2.34
CA THR A 120 10.85 -14.97 -3.11
C THR A 120 10.00 -16.00 -2.39
N GLU A 121 9.84 -15.81 -1.08
CA GLU A 121 9.26 -16.77 -0.14
C GLU A 121 7.78 -17.04 -0.44
N LEU A 122 7.04 -16.04 -0.96
CA LEU A 122 5.61 -16.20 -1.29
C LEU A 122 5.33 -16.44 -2.78
N LYS A 123 6.38 -16.63 -3.60
CA LYS A 123 6.22 -16.98 -5.02
C LYS A 123 5.49 -18.30 -5.21
N GLY A 124 4.79 -18.44 -6.33
CA GLY A 124 4.13 -19.68 -6.75
C GLY A 124 2.65 -19.47 -7.07
N ALA A 125 1.86 -20.53 -6.97
CA ALA A 125 0.43 -20.46 -7.25
C ALA A 125 -0.30 -19.56 -6.25
N SER A 126 -1.25 -18.74 -6.72
CA SER A 126 -2.02 -17.79 -5.92
C SER A 126 -2.91 -18.45 -4.88
N ASN A 127 -3.39 -19.67 -5.13
CA ASN A 127 -4.21 -20.48 -4.20
C ASN A 127 -3.40 -21.24 -3.13
N GLY A 128 -2.20 -20.74 -2.83
CA GLY A 128 -1.38 -21.18 -1.71
C GLY A 128 -0.51 -20.06 -1.18
N PHE A 129 -0.83 -18.82 -1.58
CA PHE A 129 -0.14 -17.62 -1.16
C PHE A 129 -0.23 -17.45 0.36
N GLY A 130 -1.43 -17.59 0.90
CA GLY A 130 -1.73 -17.51 2.32
C GLY A 130 -1.04 -18.59 3.14
N SER A 131 -1.07 -19.84 2.69
CA SER A 131 -0.35 -20.94 3.36
C SER A 131 1.15 -20.68 3.44
N ARG A 132 1.76 -20.17 2.36
CA ARG A 132 3.18 -19.76 2.36
C ARG A 132 3.41 -18.58 3.30
N ALA A 133 2.51 -17.60 3.31
CA ALA A 133 2.59 -16.42 4.16
C ALA A 133 2.55 -16.81 5.64
N TRP A 134 1.53 -17.56 6.08
CA TRP A 134 1.40 -18.02 7.46
C TRP A 134 2.52 -18.96 7.89
N THR A 135 3.05 -19.78 6.98
CA THR A 135 4.23 -20.61 7.25
C THR A 135 5.46 -19.74 7.53
N LEU A 136 5.73 -18.76 6.68
CA LEU A 136 6.85 -17.83 6.86
C LEU A 136 6.70 -17.03 8.16
N ILE A 137 5.51 -16.49 8.41
CA ILE A 137 5.19 -15.75 9.64
C ILE A 137 5.44 -16.62 10.86
N SER A 138 4.93 -17.86 10.86
CA SER A 138 5.07 -18.76 12.01
C SER A 138 6.52 -19.17 12.28
N GLN A 139 7.34 -19.27 11.23
CA GLN A 139 8.77 -19.55 11.36
C GLN A 139 9.57 -18.36 11.90
N ARG A 140 9.15 -17.12 11.59
CA ARG A 140 9.89 -15.90 11.94
C ARG A 140 9.39 -15.23 13.21
N VAL A 141 8.16 -15.50 13.62
CA VAL A 141 7.51 -14.89 14.79
C VAL A 141 6.86 -15.97 15.65
N PRO A 142 7.65 -16.68 16.49
CA PRO A 142 7.18 -17.78 17.31
C PRO A 142 6.02 -17.41 18.25
N GLU A 143 5.97 -16.17 18.72
CA GLU A 143 4.94 -15.66 19.62
C GLU A 143 3.57 -15.65 18.93
N LEU A 144 3.52 -15.17 17.68
CA LEU A 144 2.31 -15.21 16.84
C LEU A 144 1.98 -16.65 16.44
N ALA A 145 2.99 -17.48 16.14
CA ALA A 145 2.77 -18.90 15.85
C ALA A 145 2.08 -19.63 17.02
N ARG A 146 2.60 -19.43 18.25
CA ARG A 146 2.00 -19.96 19.48
C ARG A 146 0.58 -19.44 19.66
N ARG A 147 0.35 -18.17 19.35
CA ARG A 147 -0.98 -17.56 19.45
C ARG A 147 -1.98 -18.19 18.50
N LEU A 148 -1.61 -18.35 17.22
CA LEU A 148 -2.43 -18.99 16.19
C LEU A 148 -2.75 -20.46 16.52
N THR A 149 -1.83 -21.16 17.18
CA THR A 149 -1.97 -22.58 17.53
C THR A 149 -2.65 -22.83 18.89
N ALA A 150 -2.83 -21.80 19.72
CA ALA A 150 -3.39 -21.92 21.07
C ALA A 150 -4.89 -22.30 21.12
N LYS A 151 -5.53 -22.58 19.98
CA LYS A 151 -6.97 -22.88 19.83
C LYS A 151 -7.91 -21.79 20.41
N MET A 152 -7.39 -20.60 20.69
CA MET A 152 -8.21 -19.45 21.05
C MET A 152 -8.92 -18.94 19.79
N PRO A 153 -10.26 -18.79 19.78
CA PRO A 153 -10.99 -18.27 18.63
C PRO A 153 -10.59 -16.83 18.25
N LEU A 154 -10.45 -16.58 16.95
CA LEU A 154 -10.40 -15.23 16.41
C LEU A 154 -11.78 -14.60 16.48
N ALA A 155 -11.86 -13.43 17.12
CA ALA A 155 -13.08 -12.64 17.21
C ALA A 155 -13.23 -11.72 16.00
N GLU A 156 -12.13 -11.12 15.54
CA GLU A 156 -12.14 -10.11 14.48
C GLU A 156 -10.84 -10.14 13.67
N ILE A 157 -10.99 -9.99 12.36
CA ILE A 157 -9.93 -9.78 11.38
C ILE A 157 -10.23 -8.45 10.70
N THR A 158 -9.31 -7.50 10.71
CA THR A 158 -9.45 -6.23 10.00
C THR A 158 -8.32 -6.08 9.00
N TYR A 159 -8.64 -5.86 7.72
CA TYR A 159 -7.68 -5.49 6.69
C TYR A 159 -8.00 -4.11 6.12
N ASN A 160 -7.07 -3.17 6.24
CA ASN A 160 -7.19 -1.83 5.67
C ASN A 160 -6.11 -1.64 4.60
N ASP A 161 -6.53 -1.34 3.36
CA ASP A 161 -5.60 -1.03 2.27
C ASP A 161 -6.30 -0.17 1.23
N ARG A 162 -5.96 1.12 1.18
CA ARG A 162 -6.53 2.09 0.22
C ARG A 162 -6.19 1.79 -1.24
N TYR A 163 -5.27 0.85 -1.49
CA TYR A 163 -4.81 0.47 -2.83
C TYR A 163 -5.33 -0.90 -3.28
N LEU A 164 -6.24 -1.52 -2.51
CA LEU A 164 -6.87 -2.78 -2.87
C LEU A 164 -7.89 -2.58 -4.02
N ARG A 165 -7.38 -2.61 -5.26
CA ARG A 165 -8.09 -2.12 -6.47
C ARG A 165 -8.26 -3.13 -7.59
N SER A 166 -7.53 -4.25 -7.59
CA SER A 166 -7.54 -5.23 -8.69
C SER A 166 -8.02 -6.63 -8.27
N PRO A 167 -8.59 -7.43 -9.20
CA PRO A 167 -8.97 -8.83 -8.96
C PRO A 167 -7.82 -9.69 -8.42
N LEU A 168 -6.59 -9.46 -8.86
CA LEU A 168 -5.41 -10.17 -8.36
C LEU A 168 -5.21 -9.95 -6.86
N MET A 169 -5.33 -8.71 -6.38
CA MET A 169 -5.11 -8.42 -4.97
C MET A 169 -6.20 -9.06 -4.10
N LEU A 170 -7.45 -9.04 -4.56
CA LEU A 170 -8.55 -9.73 -3.87
C LEU A 170 -8.34 -11.25 -3.84
N LEU A 171 -7.88 -11.85 -4.93
CA LEU A 171 -7.55 -13.27 -4.99
C LEU A 171 -6.49 -13.65 -3.93
N LEU A 172 -5.45 -12.84 -3.79
CA LEU A 172 -4.40 -13.05 -2.78
C LEU A 172 -4.90 -12.79 -1.35
N LEU A 173 -5.73 -11.75 -1.15
CA LEU A 173 -6.33 -11.46 0.15
C LEU A 173 -7.22 -12.61 0.60
N ARG A 174 -8.10 -13.09 -0.27
CA ARG A 174 -9.00 -14.23 0.00
C ARG A 174 -8.19 -15.44 0.45
N ASP A 175 -7.19 -15.86 -0.32
CA ASP A 175 -6.36 -17.02 0.00
C ASP A 175 -5.59 -16.82 1.32
N TRP A 176 -5.10 -15.61 1.58
CA TRP A 176 -4.44 -15.27 2.84
C TRP A 176 -5.36 -15.37 4.05
N LEU A 177 -6.58 -14.84 3.94
CA LEU A 177 -7.58 -14.92 5.00
C LEU A 177 -8.12 -16.33 5.17
N GLU A 178 -8.37 -17.05 4.08
CA GLU A 178 -8.92 -18.42 4.08
C GLU A 178 -8.01 -19.40 4.83
N THR A 179 -6.70 -19.29 4.61
CA THR A 179 -5.67 -20.15 5.20
C THR A 179 -5.26 -19.76 6.63
N LEU A 180 -5.83 -18.68 7.18
CA LEU A 180 -5.61 -18.28 8.57
C LEU A 180 -6.29 -19.26 9.54
N SER A 181 -5.50 -19.83 10.45
CA SER A 181 -5.98 -20.71 11.52
C SER A 181 -6.70 -19.93 12.64
N GLY A 182 -7.58 -20.61 13.37
CA GLY A 182 -8.31 -20.04 14.51
C GLY A 182 -9.59 -19.28 14.15
N ARG A 183 -9.90 -19.14 12.85
CA ARG A 183 -11.16 -18.59 12.36
C ARG A 183 -12.33 -19.52 12.69
N GLN A 184 -13.44 -18.92 13.08
CA GLN A 184 -14.73 -19.55 13.34
C GLN A 184 -15.79 -18.96 12.39
N PRO A 185 -16.95 -19.63 12.22
CA PRO A 185 -18.03 -19.09 11.39
C PRO A 185 -18.50 -17.68 11.80
N ASP A 186 -18.40 -17.33 13.08
CA ASP A 186 -18.76 -16.03 13.66
C ASP A 186 -17.59 -15.03 13.74
N THR A 187 -16.39 -15.41 13.30
CA THR A 187 -15.28 -14.45 13.20
C THR A 187 -15.67 -13.32 12.26
N ARG A 188 -15.63 -12.08 12.77
CA ARG A 188 -15.92 -10.89 11.99
C ARG A 188 -14.75 -10.57 11.07
N ILE A 189 -15.02 -10.34 9.79
CA ILE A 189 -14.00 -9.97 8.80
C ILE A 189 -14.35 -8.58 8.29
N ILE A 190 -13.47 -7.61 8.51
CA ILE A 190 -13.68 -6.22 8.09
C ILE A 190 -12.61 -5.89 7.06
N VAL A 191 -13.03 -5.53 5.85
CA VAL A 191 -12.13 -5.05 4.80
C VAL A 191 -12.51 -3.62 4.44
N ALA A 192 -11.54 -2.70 4.53
CA ALA A 192 -11.72 -1.31 4.13
C ALA A 192 -10.73 -0.91 3.03
N THR A 193 -11.25 -0.30 1.96
CA THR A 193 -10.45 0.19 0.82
C THR A 193 -10.98 1.54 0.32
N ALA A 194 -10.21 2.21 -0.53
CA ALA A 194 -10.65 3.46 -1.13
C ALA A 194 -11.73 3.22 -2.20
N THR A 195 -12.68 4.13 -2.32
CA THR A 195 -13.57 4.21 -3.48
C THR A 195 -12.75 4.28 -4.77
N LEU A 196 -13.22 3.63 -5.84
CA LEU A 196 -12.57 3.74 -7.14
C LEU A 196 -12.63 5.20 -7.61
N GLU A 197 -11.50 5.71 -8.08
CA GLU A 197 -11.43 6.99 -8.75
C GLU A 197 -11.34 6.72 -10.26
N ALA A 198 -12.11 7.47 -11.05
CA ALA A 198 -12.11 7.41 -12.51
C ALA A 198 -10.80 7.99 -13.07
N ARG A 199 -9.70 7.24 -12.91
CA ARG A 199 -8.35 7.66 -13.34
C ARG A 199 -7.90 6.97 -14.63
N ASP A 200 -8.48 5.82 -14.98
CA ASP A 200 -8.08 5.06 -16.17
C ASP A 200 -9.22 5.01 -17.19
N THR A 201 -8.94 5.47 -18.41
CA THR A 201 -9.86 5.42 -19.56
C THR A 201 -9.73 4.13 -20.37
N GLY A 202 -8.72 3.30 -20.08
CA GLY A 202 -8.53 2.00 -20.72
C GLY A 202 -9.62 1.00 -20.34
N GLU A 203 -9.91 0.06 -21.25
CA GLU A 203 -10.78 -1.08 -20.94
C GLU A 203 -10.01 -2.14 -20.13
N PRO A 204 -10.40 -2.43 -18.88
CA PRO A 204 -9.73 -3.44 -18.07
C PRO A 204 -10.04 -4.82 -18.63
N ARG A 205 -9.01 -5.67 -18.78
CA ARG A 205 -9.15 -7.01 -19.39
C ARG A 205 -8.32 -8.08 -18.69
N LEU A 206 -7.44 -7.69 -17.76
CA LEU A 206 -6.46 -8.57 -17.12
C LEU A 206 -6.63 -8.53 -15.61
N LEU A 207 -6.32 -9.62 -14.91
CA LEU A 207 -6.50 -9.75 -13.46
C LEU A 207 -5.83 -8.65 -12.62
N TYR A 208 -4.76 -8.04 -13.14
CA TYR A 208 -4.03 -6.97 -12.46
C TYR A 208 -4.48 -5.56 -12.87
N HIS A 209 -5.47 -5.44 -13.76
CA HIS A 209 -6.13 -4.16 -14.03
C HIS A 209 -7.11 -3.86 -12.89
N ASP A 210 -7.34 -2.57 -12.65
CA ASP A 210 -8.30 -2.13 -11.64
C ASP A 210 -9.74 -2.35 -12.11
N TRP A 211 -10.66 -2.58 -11.17
CA TRP A 211 -12.09 -2.40 -11.46
C TRP A 211 -12.38 -0.95 -11.83
N ARG A 212 -13.42 -0.76 -12.65
CA ARG A 212 -13.97 0.56 -12.99
C ARG A 212 -15.29 0.85 -12.29
N ASP A 213 -16.10 -0.19 -12.14
CA ASP A 213 -17.40 -0.11 -11.48
C ASP A 213 -17.27 -0.51 -10.00
N GLY A 214 -17.78 0.34 -9.12
CA GLY A 214 -17.72 0.12 -7.67
C GLY A 214 -18.72 -0.93 -7.17
N ASP A 215 -19.86 -1.07 -7.83
CA ASP A 215 -20.91 -2.02 -7.46
C ASP A 215 -20.52 -3.44 -7.88
N ASP A 216 -19.94 -3.60 -9.07
CA ASP A 216 -19.33 -4.86 -9.50
C ASP A 216 -18.23 -5.29 -8.53
N ARG A 217 -17.32 -4.35 -8.19
CA ARG A 217 -16.25 -4.61 -7.21
C ARG A 217 -16.84 -5.08 -5.89
N ARG A 218 -17.78 -4.34 -5.31
CA ARG A 218 -18.44 -4.66 -4.04
C ARG A 218 -19.07 -6.05 -4.07
N THR A 219 -19.83 -6.35 -5.11
CA THR A 219 -20.52 -7.64 -5.26
C THR A 219 -19.52 -8.80 -5.32
N VAL A 220 -18.41 -8.65 -6.06
CA VAL A 220 -17.34 -9.67 -6.13
C VAL A 220 -16.64 -9.84 -4.78
N PHE A 221 -16.38 -8.75 -4.05
CA PHE A 221 -15.80 -8.80 -2.70
C PHE A 221 -16.68 -9.56 -1.72
N GLU A 222 -17.97 -9.22 -1.68
CA GLU A 222 -18.94 -9.88 -0.80
C GLU A 222 -19.05 -11.37 -1.14
N ALA A 223 -19.16 -11.72 -2.43
CA ALA A 223 -19.21 -13.11 -2.87
C ALA A 223 -18.00 -13.94 -2.42
N LEU A 224 -16.78 -13.38 -2.47
CA LEU A 224 -15.56 -14.10 -2.12
C LEU A 224 -15.25 -14.13 -0.62
N LEU A 225 -15.68 -13.14 0.15
CA LEU A 225 -15.33 -13.01 1.56
C LEU A 225 -16.41 -13.53 2.52
N ASN A 226 -17.70 -13.45 2.15
CA ASN A 226 -18.79 -13.98 2.97
C ASN A 226 -18.65 -15.48 3.29
N PRO A 227 -18.13 -16.35 2.41
CA PRO A 227 -17.88 -17.75 2.75
C PRO A 227 -16.83 -17.95 3.86
N LEU A 228 -15.99 -16.94 4.14
CA LEU A 228 -14.94 -17.04 5.14
C LEU A 228 -15.42 -16.72 6.56
N GLY A 229 -16.54 -16.00 6.72
CA GLY A 229 -17.08 -15.56 8.01
C GLY A 229 -18.05 -14.39 7.85
N ALA A 230 -18.35 -13.69 8.94
CA ALA A 230 -19.18 -12.48 8.91
C ALA A 230 -18.41 -11.32 8.30
N ALA A 231 -18.33 -11.28 6.96
CA ALA A 231 -17.55 -10.30 6.22
C ALA A 231 -18.31 -8.99 6.03
N THR A 232 -17.59 -7.88 6.13
CA THR A 232 -18.05 -6.53 5.87
C THR A 232 -17.04 -5.84 4.97
N PHE A 233 -17.52 -5.33 3.84
CA PHE A 233 -16.72 -4.56 2.90
C PHE A 233 -17.12 -3.08 2.93
N SER A 234 -16.15 -2.23 3.24
CA SER A 234 -16.36 -0.79 3.37
C SER A 234 -15.47 -0.01 2.42
N GLU A 235 -16.02 1.07 1.88
CA GLU A 235 -15.32 1.97 0.97
C GLU A 235 -15.46 3.40 1.46
N ALA A 236 -14.37 4.15 1.39
CA ALA A 236 -14.35 5.57 1.74
C ALA A 236 -13.45 6.35 0.78
N ALA A 237 -13.56 7.68 0.78
CA ALA A 237 -12.63 8.51 0.04
C ALA A 237 -11.20 8.25 0.53
N ALA A 238 -10.23 8.21 -0.39
CA ALA A 238 -8.88 7.74 -0.07
C ALA A 238 -8.18 8.56 1.02
N HIS A 239 -8.51 9.83 1.17
CA HIS A 239 -7.99 10.71 2.23
C HIS A 239 -8.59 10.45 3.61
N CYS A 240 -9.74 9.76 3.68
CA CYS A 240 -10.36 9.32 4.94
C CYS A 240 -9.76 8.00 5.45
N LEU A 241 -8.89 7.35 4.68
CA LEU A 241 -8.29 6.07 5.01
C LEU A 241 -6.82 6.23 5.40
N PRO A 242 -6.31 5.38 6.32
CA PRO A 242 -4.90 5.38 6.64
C PRO A 242 -4.07 5.03 5.40
N HIS A 243 -2.88 5.62 5.29
CA HIS A 243 -1.88 5.19 4.31
C HIS A 243 -1.28 3.83 4.65
N ALA A 244 -1.25 3.48 5.94
CA ALA A 244 -0.76 2.19 6.40
C ALA A 244 -1.67 1.08 5.86
N ARG A 245 -1.05 0.10 5.21
CA ARG A 245 -1.71 -1.12 4.74
C ARG A 245 -1.56 -2.15 5.84
N GLU A 246 -2.64 -2.52 6.50
CA GLU A 246 -2.56 -3.24 7.77
C GLU A 246 -3.55 -4.38 7.88
N LEU A 247 -3.08 -5.51 8.40
CA LEU A 247 -3.89 -6.61 8.92
C LEU A 247 -3.87 -6.57 10.45
N ARG A 248 -5.03 -6.60 11.08
CA ARG A 248 -5.20 -6.73 12.52
C ARG A 248 -5.96 -8.02 12.83
N LEU A 249 -5.45 -8.77 13.79
CA LEU A 249 -6.05 -10.01 14.28
C LEU A 249 -6.37 -9.81 15.75
N CYS A 250 -7.63 -9.99 16.14
CA CYS A 250 -8.06 -9.90 17.54
C CYS A 250 -8.82 -11.15 17.94
N TRP A 251 -8.52 -11.63 19.14
CA TRP A 251 -9.11 -12.84 19.70
C TRP A 251 -10.14 -12.52 20.78
N ILE A 252 -10.93 -13.52 21.15
CA ILE A 252 -12.01 -13.36 22.14
C ILE A 252 -11.54 -12.96 23.55
N ASP A 253 -10.28 -13.24 23.90
CA ASP A 253 -9.68 -12.84 25.18
C ASP A 253 -9.10 -11.41 25.17
N GLY A 254 -9.29 -10.68 24.07
CA GLY A 254 -8.86 -9.28 23.91
C GLY A 254 -7.44 -9.10 23.39
N ALA A 255 -6.61 -10.15 23.32
CA ALA A 255 -5.27 -10.02 22.74
C ALA A 255 -5.38 -9.72 21.24
N CYS A 256 -4.54 -8.81 20.75
CA CYS A 256 -4.52 -8.40 19.34
C CYS A 256 -3.11 -8.37 18.78
N TRP A 257 -3.00 -8.69 17.50
CA TRP A 257 -1.79 -8.55 16.69
C TRP A 257 -2.05 -7.60 15.54
N ARG A 258 -1.04 -6.80 15.21
CA ARG A 258 -1.06 -5.91 14.04
C ARG A 258 0.09 -6.27 13.12
N MET A 259 -0.16 -6.22 11.82
CA MET A 259 0.81 -6.45 10.75
C MET A 259 0.72 -5.29 9.77
N ARG A 260 1.78 -4.50 9.61
CA ARG A 260 1.89 -3.41 8.61
C ARG A 260 2.67 -3.91 7.40
N LEU A 261 2.10 -3.76 6.22
CA LEU A 261 2.69 -4.16 4.96
C LEU A 261 3.16 -2.89 4.21
N ASP A 262 4.45 -2.79 3.90
CA ASP A 262 4.98 -1.57 3.26
C ASP A 262 4.36 -1.30 1.89
N GLN A 263 4.04 -2.34 1.12
CA GLN A 263 3.44 -2.26 -0.23
C GLN A 263 2.12 -3.02 -0.37
N GLY A 264 1.63 -3.60 0.74
CA GLY A 264 0.40 -4.41 0.76
C GLY A 264 0.46 -5.59 -0.20
N LEU A 265 -0.70 -5.95 -0.73
CA LEU A 265 -0.81 -7.01 -1.73
C LEU A 265 -0.46 -6.55 -3.16
N GLY A 266 -0.25 -5.24 -3.37
CA GLY A 266 0.12 -4.65 -4.67
C GLY A 266 1.56 -4.94 -5.09
N TYR A 267 2.41 -5.39 -4.16
CA TYR A 267 3.75 -5.87 -4.48
C TYR A 267 3.74 -7.13 -5.35
N TRP A 268 2.67 -7.92 -5.34
CA TRP A 268 2.61 -9.18 -6.05
C TRP A 268 2.06 -8.98 -7.45
N ARG A 269 2.72 -9.59 -8.43
CA ARG A 269 2.31 -9.61 -9.83
C ARG A 269 2.24 -11.01 -10.38
N ILE A 270 1.53 -11.17 -11.49
CA ILE A 270 1.57 -12.40 -12.28
C ILE A 270 2.96 -12.52 -12.93
N ILE A 271 3.47 -13.74 -13.05
CA ILE A 271 4.75 -13.98 -13.73
C ILE A 271 4.72 -13.39 -15.16
N PRO A 272 5.83 -12.77 -15.63
CA PRO A 272 5.89 -12.21 -16.97
C PRO A 272 5.55 -13.21 -18.07
N GLY A 273 4.93 -12.73 -19.16
CA GLY A 273 4.57 -13.55 -20.31
C GLY A 273 3.23 -14.29 -20.19
N ILE A 274 2.58 -14.28 -19.02
CA ILE A 274 1.25 -14.86 -18.83
C ILE A 274 0.17 -13.80 -18.95
N ARG A 275 -0.75 -14.02 -19.88
CA ARG A 275 -1.94 -13.17 -20.07
C ARG A 275 -3.12 -13.75 -19.30
N ALA A 276 -3.31 -13.33 -18.06
CA ALA A 276 -4.44 -13.77 -17.24
C ALA A 276 -5.67 -12.87 -17.47
N VAL A 277 -6.51 -13.27 -18.42
CA VAL A 277 -7.74 -12.54 -18.79
C VAL A 277 -8.78 -12.64 -17.67
N TYR A 278 -9.41 -11.49 -17.39
CA TYR A 278 -10.49 -11.34 -16.42
C TYR A 278 -11.72 -10.68 -17.05
N PRO A 279 -12.94 -11.19 -16.78
CA PRO A 279 -14.15 -10.79 -17.50
C PRO A 279 -14.85 -9.59 -16.83
N PHE A 280 -14.24 -8.40 -16.88
CA PHE A 280 -14.83 -7.19 -16.29
C PHE A 280 -16.21 -6.84 -16.85
N ASP A 281 -16.50 -7.18 -18.12
CA ASP A 281 -17.79 -6.88 -18.76
C ASP A 281 -18.87 -7.95 -18.49
N SER A 282 -18.58 -8.94 -17.65
CA SER A 282 -19.55 -9.96 -17.25
C SER A 282 -20.21 -9.62 -15.93
N ALA A 283 -21.40 -10.20 -15.70
CA ALA A 283 -22.09 -10.10 -14.41
C ALA A 283 -21.15 -10.42 -13.23
N PRO A 284 -21.26 -9.70 -12.10
CA PRO A 284 -20.38 -9.85 -10.94
C PRO A 284 -20.27 -11.29 -10.41
N GLU A 285 -21.33 -12.09 -10.51
CA GLU A 285 -21.31 -13.49 -10.09
C GLU A 285 -20.32 -14.30 -10.92
N ARG A 286 -20.27 -14.04 -12.23
CA ARG A 286 -19.29 -14.68 -13.14
C ARG A 286 -17.87 -14.17 -12.87
N GLN A 287 -17.72 -12.91 -12.51
CA GLN A 287 -16.44 -12.34 -12.07
C GLN A 287 -15.94 -13.01 -10.78
N ALA A 288 -16.84 -13.26 -9.81
CA ALA A 288 -16.54 -13.96 -8.56
C ALA A 288 -16.19 -15.44 -8.80
N SER A 289 -17.02 -16.19 -9.52
CA SER A 289 -16.74 -17.59 -9.85
C SER A 289 -15.45 -17.76 -10.64
N ARG A 290 -15.07 -16.75 -11.46
CA ARG A 290 -13.78 -16.73 -12.13
C ARG A 290 -12.61 -16.65 -11.15
N LEU A 291 -12.72 -15.91 -10.05
CA LEU A 291 -11.66 -15.84 -9.04
C LEU A 291 -11.60 -17.10 -8.17
N GLU A 292 -12.75 -17.69 -7.82
CA GLU A 292 -12.80 -18.91 -6.98
C GLU A 292 -12.09 -20.10 -7.63
N ASN A 293 -12.27 -20.26 -8.94
CA ASN A 293 -11.82 -21.43 -9.69
C ASN A 293 -10.50 -21.20 -10.44
N HIS A 294 -9.79 -20.10 -10.16
CA HIS A 294 -8.62 -19.72 -10.92
C HIS A 294 -7.39 -19.54 -10.04
N ALA A 295 -6.30 -20.15 -10.46
CA ALA A 295 -4.99 -19.98 -9.87
C ALA A 295 -4.04 -19.41 -10.92
N VAL A 296 -3.25 -18.42 -10.52
CA VAL A 296 -2.19 -17.84 -11.35
C VAL A 296 -0.86 -17.95 -10.63
N GLN A 297 0.23 -18.03 -11.40
CA GLN A 297 1.57 -17.98 -10.83
C GLN A 297 1.94 -16.53 -10.52
N VAL A 298 2.26 -16.25 -9.26
CA VAL A 298 2.63 -14.93 -8.78
C VAL A 298 4.09 -14.86 -8.35
N THR A 299 4.65 -13.65 -8.48
CA THR A 299 6.00 -13.28 -8.08
C THR A 299 6.02 -11.85 -7.56
N GLY A 300 7.05 -11.49 -6.78
CA GLY A 300 7.27 -10.09 -6.40
C GLY A 300 7.45 -9.19 -7.62
N MET A 301 7.02 -7.93 -7.49
CA MET A 301 7.10 -6.90 -8.53
C MET A 301 8.55 -6.71 -8.99
N ASP A 302 9.47 -6.58 -8.03
CA ASP A 302 10.92 -6.50 -8.24
C ASP A 302 11.65 -7.47 -7.32
N LEU A 303 12.40 -8.41 -7.89
CA LEU A 303 13.12 -9.44 -7.15
C LEU A 303 14.39 -8.92 -6.47
N ARG A 304 14.85 -7.73 -6.83
CA ARG A 304 16.00 -7.06 -6.21
C ARG A 304 15.62 -6.38 -4.91
N TYR A 305 14.33 -6.11 -4.70
CA TYR A 305 13.85 -5.30 -3.59
C TYR A 305 12.72 -6.02 -2.84
N PRO A 306 12.95 -6.40 -1.57
CA PRO A 306 11.91 -7.01 -0.76
C PRO A 306 10.74 -6.05 -0.50
N THR A 307 9.55 -6.62 -0.30
CA THR A 307 8.48 -6.02 0.50
C THR A 307 8.75 -6.35 1.97
N PHE A 308 8.36 -5.45 2.86
CA PHE A 308 8.61 -5.58 4.30
C PHE A 308 7.30 -5.60 5.05
N TRP A 309 7.14 -6.62 5.90
CA TRP A 309 6.02 -6.76 6.80
C TRP A 309 6.50 -6.60 8.23
N TYR A 310 5.92 -5.64 8.95
CA TYR A 310 6.21 -5.37 10.35
C TYR A 310 5.08 -5.91 11.21
N MET A 311 5.37 -6.62 12.30
CA MET A 311 4.32 -7.19 13.15
C MET A 311 4.66 -7.15 14.63
N GLY A 312 3.62 -7.09 15.44
CA GLY A 312 3.73 -7.06 16.89
C GLY A 312 2.39 -7.27 17.56
N GLU A 313 2.45 -7.70 18.82
CA GLU A 313 1.30 -7.70 19.71
C GLU A 313 0.98 -6.26 20.10
N VAL A 314 -0.28 -5.88 19.96
CA VAL A 314 -0.79 -4.56 20.33
C VAL A 314 -1.67 -4.71 21.56
N ARG A 315 -1.31 -3.98 22.62
CA ARG A 315 -2.16 -3.86 23.82
C ARG A 315 -3.29 -2.87 23.51
N THR A 316 -4.51 -3.33 23.72
CA THR A 316 -5.72 -2.48 23.69
C THR A 316 -5.78 -1.56 24.90
#